data_AF-A0A962DQU1-F1
#
_entry.id   AF-A0A962DQU1-F1
#
_cell.length_a   1.000
_cell.length_b   1.000
_cell.length_c   1.000
_cell.angle_alpha   90.00
_cell.angle_beta   90.00
_cell.angle_gamma   90.00
#
_symmetry.space_group_name_H-M   'P 1'
#
loop_
_entity.id
_entity.type
_entity.pdbx_description
1 polymer ?
#
loop_
_entity_poly.entity_id
_entity_poly.type
_entity_poly.pdbx_seq_one_letter_code
_entity_poly.pdbx_strand_id
1 'polypeptide(L)'
;ELSAEQIRADNEAFAPAPDLLLILDLPPETGLARIGARGDRPNAFEALATLQHCREVYRSFAGLAYARLIDATADLDQVTAKASAALLRALMARRLLQADAAI
;
A
#
# COMPACT_ATOMS: atom_id res chain seq x y z
N GLU A 1 -19.90 8.69 -2.86
CA GLU A 1 -18.48 8.31 -2.99
C GLU A 1 -18.05 7.62 -1.71
N LEU A 2 -17.17 6.62 -1.78
CA LEU A 2 -16.65 5.92 -0.61
C LEU A 2 -15.44 6.70 -0.06
N SER A 3 -15.50 7.16 1.20
CA SER A 3 -14.34 7.80 1.85
C SER A 3 -13.44 6.75 2.52
N ALA A 4 -12.18 7.10 2.79
CA ALA A 4 -11.28 6.23 3.54
C ALA A 4 -11.80 5.93 4.95
N GLU A 5 -12.48 6.88 5.59
CA GLU A 5 -13.11 6.67 6.90
C GLU A 5 -14.19 5.61 6.84
N GLN A 6 -15.07 5.65 5.83
CA GLN A 6 -16.13 4.65 5.67
C GLN A 6 -15.55 3.27 5.37
N ILE A 7 -14.61 3.19 4.43
CA ILE A 7 -13.92 1.93 4.08
C ILE A 7 -13.22 1.35 5.32
N ARG A 8 -12.58 2.18 6.12
CA ARG A 8 -11.95 1.73 7.38
C ARG A 8 -12.99 1.20 8.36
N ALA A 9 -14.07 1.94 8.59
CA ALA A 9 -15.13 1.53 9.52
C ALA A 9 -15.78 0.20 9.10
N ASP A 10 -16.07 0.04 7.80
CA ASP A 10 -16.64 -1.18 7.26
C ASP A 10 -15.68 -2.38 7.40
N ASN A 11 -14.39 -2.18 7.14
CA ASN A 11 -13.36 -3.21 7.34
C ASN A 11 -13.19 -3.58 8.82
N GLU A 12 -13.14 -2.59 9.70
CA GLU A 12 -12.95 -2.80 11.15
C GLU A 12 -14.19 -3.43 11.83
N ALA A 13 -15.36 -3.41 11.17
CA ALA A 13 -16.57 -4.08 11.65
C ALA A 13 -16.48 -5.61 11.63
N PHE A 14 -15.62 -6.19 10.77
CA PHE A 14 -15.45 -7.64 10.65
C PHE A 14 -13.99 -8.12 10.76
N ALA A 15 -13.02 -7.23 10.54
CA ALA A 15 -11.60 -7.53 10.62
C ALA A 15 -10.91 -6.70 11.71
N PRO A 16 -9.87 -7.23 12.38
CA PRO A 16 -9.11 -6.46 13.34
C PRO A 16 -8.39 -5.30 12.65
N ALA A 17 -8.22 -4.19 13.38
CA ALA A 17 -7.42 -3.06 12.92
C ALA A 17 -5.97 -3.51 12.67
N PRO A 18 -5.35 -3.13 11.54
CA PRO A 18 -3.99 -3.53 11.21
C PRO A 18 -2.97 -2.76 12.05
N ASP A 19 -1.83 -3.41 12.31
CA ASP A 19 -0.69 -2.77 12.99
C ASP A 19 0.19 -1.95 12.02
N LEU A 20 0.11 -2.27 10.74
CA LEU A 20 0.84 -1.63 9.65
C LEU A 20 0.02 -1.75 8.35
N LEU A 21 -0.12 -0.65 7.63
CA LEU A 21 -0.68 -0.60 6.28
C LEU A 21 0.40 -0.08 5.33
N LEU A 22 0.77 -0.89 4.33
CA LEU A 22 1.69 -0.48 3.26
C LEU A 22 0.89 -0.11 2.01
N ILE A 23 1.02 1.12 1.56
CA ILE A 23 0.34 1.64 0.38
C ILE A 23 1.38 1.82 -0.72
N LEU A 24 1.39 0.93 -1.70
CA LEU A 24 2.28 1.01 -2.86
C LEU A 24 1.69 1.98 -3.89
N ASP A 25 2.12 3.24 -3.86
CA ASP A 25 1.60 4.30 -4.72
C ASP A 25 2.25 4.25 -6.10
N LEU A 26 1.43 4.08 -7.14
CA LEU A 26 1.86 4.02 -8.54
C LEU A 26 0.90 4.84 -9.40
N PRO A 27 1.37 5.63 -10.37
CA PRO A 27 0.51 6.21 -11.39
C PRO A 27 -0.28 5.12 -12.13
N PRO A 28 -1.60 5.28 -12.29
CA PRO A 28 -2.45 4.32 -12.99
C PRO A 28 -1.94 3.93 -14.38
N GLU A 29 -1.41 4.90 -15.13
CA GLU A 29 -0.86 4.70 -16.48
C GLU A 29 0.35 3.75 -16.44
N THR A 30 1.22 3.89 -15.44
CA THR A 30 2.35 2.98 -15.23
C THR A 30 1.86 1.59 -14.81
N GLY A 31 0.81 1.51 -13.98
CA GLY A 31 0.18 0.25 -13.58
C GLY A 31 -0.39 -0.51 -14.78
N LEU A 32 -1.17 0.17 -15.61
CA LEU A 32 -1.76 -0.39 -16.83
C LEU A 32 -0.70 -0.89 -17.81
N ALA A 33 0.38 -0.13 -18.01
CA ALA A 33 1.50 -0.56 -18.85
C ALA A 33 2.15 -1.86 -18.32
N ARG A 34 2.32 -1.98 -17.00
CA ARG A 34 2.86 -3.19 -16.35
C ARG A 34 1.91 -4.40 -16.45
N ILE A 35 0.60 -4.19 -16.34
CA ILE A 35 -0.42 -5.25 -16.50
C ILE A 35 -0.44 -5.75 -17.94
N GLY A 36 -0.48 -4.84 -18.92
CA GLY A 36 -0.49 -5.21 -20.34
C GLY A 36 0.75 -6.02 -20.75
N ALA A 37 1.92 -5.70 -20.19
CA ALA A 37 3.15 -6.46 -20.43
C ALA A 37 3.12 -7.90 -19.89
N ARG A 38 2.23 -8.21 -18.93
CA ARG A 38 2.04 -9.57 -18.39
C ARG A 38 1.13 -10.44 -19.27
N GLY A 39 0.52 -9.89 -20.31
CA GLY A 39 -0.35 -10.61 -21.24
C GLY A 39 -1.82 -10.69 -20.80
N ASP A 40 -2.20 -10.01 -19.71
CA ASP A 40 -3.59 -9.93 -19.27
C ASP A 40 -4.37 -8.93 -20.13
N ARG A 41 -5.63 -9.27 -20.43
CA ARG A 41 -6.56 -8.34 -21.09
C ARG A 41 -7.15 -7.40 -20.04
N PRO A 42 -7.28 -6.09 -20.32
CA PRO A 42 -7.86 -5.18 -19.37
C PRO A 42 -9.28 -5.58 -18.98
N ASN A 43 -9.51 -5.79 -17.68
CA ASN A 43 -10.85 -6.07 -17.17
C ASN A 43 -11.59 -4.76 -16.81
N ALA A 44 -12.87 -4.85 -16.41
CA ALA A 44 -13.71 -3.69 -16.11
C ALA A 44 -13.19 -2.77 -14.98
N PHE A 45 -12.18 -3.21 -14.21
CA PHE A 45 -11.51 -2.43 -13.16
C PHE A 45 -10.27 -1.67 -13.65
N GLU A 46 -9.90 -1.81 -14.92
CA GLU A 46 -8.71 -1.21 -15.53
C GLU A 46 -9.02 0.06 -16.34
N ALA A 47 -10.22 0.62 -16.18
CA ALA A 47 -10.51 1.95 -16.71
C ALA A 47 -9.67 2.99 -15.96
N LEU A 48 -8.96 3.84 -16.71
CA LEU A 48 -8.02 4.82 -16.15
C LEU A 48 -8.66 5.71 -15.08
N ALA A 49 -9.86 6.22 -15.33
CA ALA A 49 -10.60 7.07 -14.39
C ALA A 49 -10.91 6.35 -13.06
N THR A 50 -11.29 5.07 -13.13
CA THR A 50 -11.52 4.24 -11.94
C THR A 50 -10.24 4.10 -11.13
N LEU A 51 -9.11 3.82 -11.79
CA LEU A 51 -7.81 3.67 -11.12
C LEU A 51 -7.30 4.99 -10.53
N GLN A 52 -7.56 6.13 -11.19
CA GLN A 52 -7.26 7.46 -10.65
C GLN A 52 -8.03 7.72 -9.36
N HIS A 53 -9.35 7.46 -9.37
CA HIS A 53 -10.17 7.59 -8.16
C HIS A 53 -9.73 6.64 -7.05
N CYS A 54 -9.44 5.37 -7.37
CA CYS A 54 -8.90 4.42 -6.40
C CYS A 54 -7.60 4.94 -5.77
N ARG A 55 -6.68 5.49 -6.59
CA ARG A 55 -5.43 6.05 -6.09
C ARG A 55 -5.66 7.20 -5.11
N GLU A 56 -6.60 8.10 -5.41
CA GLU A 56 -6.96 9.21 -4.52
C GLU A 56 -7.48 8.70 -3.17
N VAL A 57 -8.41 7.74 -3.19
CA VAL A 57 -8.95 7.12 -1.98
C VAL A 57 -7.84 6.43 -1.18
N TYR A 58 -7.00 5.59 -1.82
CA TYR A 58 -5.88 4.94 -1.13
C TYR A 58 -4.89 5.95 -0.53
N ARG A 59 -4.57 7.04 -1.23
CA ARG A 59 -3.67 8.08 -0.72
C ARG A 59 -4.24 8.79 0.51
N SER A 60 -5.56 8.91 0.63
CA SER A 60 -6.17 9.51 1.82
C SER A 60 -5.94 8.70 3.11
N PHE A 61 -5.68 7.38 3.02
CA PHE A 61 -5.26 6.57 4.16
C PHE A 61 -3.86 6.92 4.70
N ALA A 62 -3.03 7.64 3.94
CA ALA A 62 -1.67 7.98 4.35
C ALA A 62 -1.61 8.88 5.60
N GLY A 63 -2.72 9.51 6.00
CA GLY A 63 -2.84 10.24 7.26
C GLY A 63 -2.92 9.37 8.52
N LEU A 64 -3.14 8.06 8.38
CA LEU A 64 -3.23 7.14 9.50
C LEU A 64 -1.85 6.83 10.09
N ALA A 65 -1.75 6.79 11.42
CA ALA A 65 -0.47 6.60 12.12
C ALA A 65 0.24 5.27 11.75
N TYR A 66 -0.52 4.24 11.41
CA TYR A 66 -0.03 2.93 10.98
C TYR A 66 0.16 2.79 9.46
N ALA A 67 -0.19 3.80 8.65
CA ALA A 67 -0.07 3.75 7.21
C ALA A 67 1.29 4.26 6.73
N ARG A 68 1.87 3.61 5.71
CA ARG A 68 3.11 4.03 5.06
C ARG A 68 2.91 4.04 3.55
N LEU A 69 2.98 5.24 2.98
CA LEU A 69 2.98 5.44 1.53
C LEU A 69 4.38 5.14 0.98
N ILE A 70 4.47 4.23 0.02
CA ILE A 70 5.70 3.82 -0.63
C ILE A 70 5.58 4.16 -2.11
N ASP A 71 6.51 4.95 -2.62
CA ASP A 71 6.64 5.21 -4.04
C ASP A 71 7.03 3.92 -4.78
N ALA A 72 6.09 3.41 -5.59
CA ALA A 72 6.25 2.18 -6.37
C ALA A 72 6.69 2.43 -7.82
N THR A 73 7.02 3.68 -8.18
CA THR A 73 7.63 4.04 -9.48
C THR A 73 9.10 3.64 -9.56
N ALA A 74 9.77 3.53 -8.40
CA ALA A 74 11.11 3.01 -8.26
C ALA A 74 11.25 1.55 -8.75
N ASP A 75 12.49 1.09 -8.88
CA ASP A 75 12.78 -0.32 -9.20
C ASP A 75 12.37 -1.27 -8.07
N LEU A 76 12.30 -2.57 -8.39
CA LEU A 76 11.83 -3.62 -7.49
C LEU A 76 12.62 -3.67 -6.17
N ASP A 77 13.94 -3.54 -6.24
CA ASP A 77 14.81 -3.67 -5.07
C ASP A 77 14.61 -2.50 -4.11
N GLN A 78 14.49 -1.29 -4.65
CA GLN A 78 14.22 -0.09 -3.86
C GLN A 78 12.84 -0.13 -3.19
N VAL A 79 11.80 -0.55 -3.91
CA VAL A 79 10.45 -0.69 -3.34
C VAL A 79 10.44 -1.75 -2.24
N THR A 80 11.09 -2.88 -2.48
CA THR A 80 11.22 -3.98 -1.52
C THR A 80 11.95 -3.53 -0.27
N ALA A 81 13.10 -2.88 -0.41
CA ALA A 81 13.88 -2.36 0.72
C ALA A 81 13.07 -1.38 1.58
N LYS A 82 12.31 -0.46 0.95
CA LYS A 82 11.44 0.49 1.66
C LYS A 82 10.31 -0.22 2.41
N ALA A 83 9.64 -1.18 1.78
CA ALA A 83 8.56 -1.96 2.38
C ALA A 83 9.05 -2.81 3.55
N SER A 84 10.17 -3.53 3.36
CA SER A 84 10.80 -4.33 4.42
C SER A 84 11.25 -3.46 5.58
N ALA A 85 11.86 -2.29 5.32
CA ALA A 85 12.26 -1.37 6.38
C ALA A 85 11.05 -0.84 7.18
N ALA A 86 9.92 -0.56 6.53
CA ALA A 86 8.69 -0.17 7.22
C ALA A 86 8.15 -1.31 8.11
N LEU A 87 8.15 -2.54 7.61
CA LEU A 87 7.76 -3.73 8.36
C LEU A 87 8.66 -3.97 9.58
N LEU A 88 9.99 -3.97 9.39
CA LEU A 88 10.95 -4.16 10.47
C LEU A 88 10.78 -3.12 11.57
N ARG A 89 10.59 -1.84 11.21
CA ARG A 89 10.31 -0.78 12.19
C ARG A 89 9.02 -1.02 12.97
N ALA A 90 7.96 -1.48 12.31
CA ALA A 90 6.70 -1.81 12.98
C ALA A 90 6.88 -2.98 13.96
N LEU A 91 7.60 -4.03 13.57
CA LEU A 91 7.90 -5.18 14.44
C LEU A 91 8.76 -4.78 15.64
N MET A 92 9.78 -3.94 15.44
CA MET A 92 10.63 -3.43 16.51
C MET A 92 9.86 -2.54 17.49
N ALA A 93 9.02 -1.62 16.99
CA ALA A 93 8.19 -0.75 17.83
C ALA A 93 7.24 -1.56 18.74
N ARG A 94 6.80 -2.73 18.26
CA ARG A 94 5.95 -3.66 19.00
C ARG A 94 6.74 -4.69 19.82
N ARG A 95 8.08 -4.63 19.82
CA ARG A 95 8.98 -5.59 20.47
C ARG A 95 8.78 -7.04 20.02
N LEU A 96 8.26 -7.23 18.80
CA LEU A 96 8.12 -8.54 18.15
C LEU A 96 9.39 -8.95 17.42
N LEU A 97 10.30 -8.00 17.21
CA LEU A 97 11.64 -8.22 16.70
C LEU A 97 12.62 -7.42 17.57
N GLN A 98 13.71 -8.03 17.99
CA GLN A 98 14.84 -7.34 18.59
C GLN A 98 15.96 -7.24 17.56
N ALA A 99 16.58 -6.08 17.46
CA ALA A 99 17.86 -5.99 16.79
C ALA A 99 18.86 -6.68 17.73
N ASP A 100 19.52 -7.74 17.27
CA ASP A 100 20.64 -8.30 18.01
C ASP A 100 21.67 -7.20 18.23
N ALA A 101 22.01 -6.96 19.49
CA ALA A 101 23.17 -6.17 19.86
C ALA A 101 24.42 -7.03 19.65
N ALA A 102 24.79 -7.28 18.38
CA ALA A 102 26.05 -7.87 17.95
C ALA A 102 26.28 -7.40 16.51
N ILE A 103 27.29 -6.59 16.18
CA ILE A 103 28.72 -6.65 16.51
C ILE A 103 29.24 -5.25 16.89
#